data_AF-A0A1Q4XGL6-F1
#
_entry.id   AF-A0A1Q4XGL6-F1
#
_cell.length_a   1.000
_cell.length_b   1.000
_cell.length_c   1.000
_cell.angle_alpha   90.00
_cell.angle_beta   90.00
_cell.angle_gamma   90.00
#
_symmetry.space_group_name_H-M   'P 1'
#
loop_
_entity.id
_entity.type
_entity.pdbx_description
1 polymer ?
#
loop_
_entity_poly.entity_id
_entity_poly.type
_entity_poly.pdbx_seq_one_letter_code
_entity_poly.pdbx_strand_id
1 'polypeptide(L)'
;MGVAVLPDDPTVNLVVAARDLAPGVPLGADDVRVVAVPPSLSPSGAVAERDALGRRLVSAARSGEPLTDARLAPADPAVSSVAIRLADAGVVGLLRPGSRVDVVGAESHVLAADASVVAVREGEVVVISAERASAHRIAAETLAGPLAVILR
;
A
#
# COMPACT_ATOMS: atom_id res chain seq x y z
N MET A 1 35.15 -12.69 37.92
CA MET A 1 34.21 -13.15 36.89
C MET A 1 33.05 -12.17 36.85
N GLY A 2 33.13 -11.13 36.01
CA GLY A 2 32.05 -10.15 35.86
C GLY A 2 31.22 -10.52 34.64
N VAL A 3 29.93 -10.80 34.85
CA VAL A 3 28.97 -10.96 33.74
C VAL A 3 28.63 -9.55 33.28
N ALA A 4 29.05 -9.19 32.07
CA ALA A 4 28.59 -7.97 31.42
C ALA A 4 27.16 -8.22 30.92
N VAL A 5 26.19 -7.57 31.55
CA VAL A 5 24.82 -7.47 31.03
C VAL A 5 24.87 -6.37 29.97
N LEU A 6 24.77 -6.73 28.68
CA LEU A 6 24.47 -5.72 27.66
C LEU A 6 23.07 -5.17 27.96
N PRO A 7 22.85 -3.84 27.87
CA PRO A 7 21.51 -3.30 27.97
C PRO A 7 20.63 -3.92 26.88
N ASP A 8 19.40 -4.29 27.22
CA ASP A 8 18.40 -4.68 26.24
C ASP A 8 18.20 -3.50 25.28
N ASP A 9 18.75 -3.60 24.08
CA ASP A 9 18.53 -2.59 23.05
C ASP A 9 17.02 -2.47 22.78
N PRO A 10 16.49 -1.24 22.59
CA PRO A 10 15.07 -1.06 22.36
C PRO A 10 14.65 -1.84 21.10
N THR A 11 13.57 -2.61 21.20
CA THR A 11 13.00 -3.37 20.08
C THR A 11 11.59 -2.90 19.75
N VAL A 12 11.17 -3.16 18.51
CA VAL A 12 9.80 -2.96 18.04
C VAL A 12 9.24 -4.28 17.52
N ASN A 13 7.92 -4.43 17.65
CA ASN A 13 7.20 -5.59 17.12
C ASN A 13 6.99 -5.41 15.62
N LEU A 14 7.53 -6.33 14.83
CA LEU A 14 7.36 -6.40 13.39
C LEU A 14 6.58 -7.66 13.02
N VAL A 15 5.50 -7.49 12.23
CA VAL A 15 4.74 -8.62 11.70
C VAL A 15 5.42 -9.14 10.44
N VAL A 16 5.69 -10.44 10.40
CA VAL A 16 6.25 -11.14 9.25
C VAL A 16 5.33 -12.28 8.82
N ALA A 17 5.46 -12.71 7.56
CA ALA A 17 4.81 -13.93 7.09
C ALA A 17 5.35 -15.17 7.82
N ALA A 18 4.48 -16.00 8.37
CA ALA A 18 4.88 -17.23 9.09
C ALA A 18 5.26 -18.37 8.13
N ARG A 19 4.81 -18.30 6.89
CA ARG A 19 5.03 -19.27 5.81
C ARG A 19 5.03 -18.55 4.47
N ASP A 20 5.21 -19.29 3.37
CA ASP A 20 4.97 -18.73 2.04
C ASP A 20 3.48 -18.50 1.83
N LEU A 21 3.12 -17.28 1.42
CA LEU A 21 1.74 -16.82 1.27
C LEU A 21 1.45 -16.44 -0.18
N ALA A 22 0.31 -16.91 -0.68
CA ALA A 22 -0.19 -16.59 -2.00
C ALA A 22 -1.00 -15.27 -1.99
N PRO A 23 -1.06 -14.54 -3.12
CA PRO A 23 -1.92 -13.36 -3.23
C PRO A 23 -3.40 -13.74 -3.13
N GLY A 24 -4.23 -12.80 -2.69
CA GLY A 24 -5.69 -12.89 -2.72
C GLY A 24 -6.34 -13.71 -1.59
N VAL A 25 -5.57 -14.46 -0.81
CA VAL A 25 -6.09 -15.22 0.34
C VAL A 25 -6.10 -14.31 1.58
N PRO A 26 -7.21 -14.24 2.35
CA PRO A 26 -7.23 -13.54 3.63
C PRO A 26 -6.25 -14.14 4.62
N LEU A 27 -5.45 -13.31 5.28
CA LEU A 27 -4.47 -13.73 6.27
C LEU A 27 -5.17 -14.20 7.56
N GLY A 28 -4.90 -15.44 7.94
CA GLY A 28 -5.27 -15.99 9.24
C GLY A 28 -4.18 -15.77 10.30
N ALA A 29 -4.49 -16.16 11.55
CA ALA A 29 -3.53 -16.10 12.64
C ALA A 29 -2.27 -16.95 12.38
N ASP A 30 -2.42 -18.11 11.72
CA ASP A 30 -1.32 -19.01 11.39
C ASP A 30 -0.44 -18.52 10.23
N ASP A 31 -0.86 -17.45 9.55
CA ASP A 31 -0.13 -16.87 8.41
C ASP A 31 0.87 -15.79 8.83
N VAL A 32 0.75 -15.29 10.06
CA VAL A 32 1.54 -14.17 10.57
C VAL A 32 2.30 -14.55 11.84
N ARG A 33 3.45 -13.91 12.04
CA ARG A 33 4.24 -14.04 13.26
C ARG A 33 4.80 -12.69 13.64
N VAL A 34 4.80 -12.38 14.93
CA VAL A 34 5.45 -11.18 15.46
C VAL A 34 6.89 -11.49 15.84
N VAL A 35 7.82 -10.63 15.42
CA VAL A 35 9.24 -10.69 15.79
C VAL A 35 9.67 -9.36 16.39
N ALA A 36 10.52 -9.41 17.42
CA ALA A 36 11.17 -8.23 17.98
C ALA A 36 12.42 -7.91 17.16
N VAL A 37 12.49 -6.69 16.61
CA VAL A 37 13.64 -6.22 15.83
C VAL A 37 14.10 -4.84 16.31
N PRO A 38 15.37 -4.47 16.11
CA PRO A 38 15.79 -3.09 16.27
C PRO A 38 14.94 -2.12 15.41
N PRO A 39 14.58 -0.93 15.91
CA PRO A 39 13.77 0.05 15.17
C PRO A 39 14.31 0.37 13.77
N SER A 40 15.64 0.37 13.60
CA SER A 40 16.31 0.62 12.32
C SER A 40 16.05 -0.43 11.24
N LEU A 41 15.58 -1.62 11.62
CA LEU A 41 15.24 -2.70 10.69
C LEU A 41 13.74 -2.76 10.37
N SER A 42 12.91 -1.95 11.03
CA SER A 42 11.48 -1.88 10.71
C SER A 42 11.28 -1.09 9.41
N PRO A 43 10.63 -1.67 8.39
CA PRO A 43 10.32 -0.95 7.18
C PRO A 43 9.30 0.16 7.45
N SER A 44 9.34 1.23 6.66
CA SER A 44 8.24 2.18 6.57
C SER A 44 6.96 1.48 6.13
N GLY A 45 5.82 1.81 6.74
CA GLY A 45 4.54 1.17 6.44
C GLY A 45 4.36 -0.23 7.04
N ALA A 46 5.20 -0.63 8.01
CA ALA A 46 4.99 -1.86 8.79
C ALA A 46 3.59 -1.86 9.43
N VAL A 47 2.86 -2.95 9.25
CA VAL A 47 1.49 -3.09 9.76
C VAL A 47 1.48 -3.76 11.13
N ALA A 48 0.52 -3.37 11.98
CA ALA A 48 0.26 -4.13 13.19
C ALA A 48 -0.50 -5.43 12.87
N GLU A 49 -0.36 -6.43 13.74
CA GLU A 49 -0.95 -7.75 13.52
C GLU A 49 -2.47 -7.68 13.31
N ARG A 50 -3.16 -6.90 14.16
CA ARG A 50 -4.61 -6.65 14.06
C ARG A 50 -5.04 -6.07 12.71
N ASP A 51 -4.17 -5.31 12.05
CA ASP A 51 -4.44 -4.64 10.78
C ASP A 51 -4.13 -5.55 9.59
N ALA A 52 -3.35 -6.62 9.80
CA ALA A 52 -3.02 -7.64 8.81
C ALA A 52 -4.06 -8.77 8.77
N LEU A 53 -4.57 -9.20 9.93
CA LEU A 53 -5.52 -10.30 10.03
C LEU A 53 -6.81 -10.01 9.25
N GLY A 54 -7.27 -10.99 8.48
CA GLY A 54 -8.44 -10.89 7.60
C GLY A 54 -8.21 -10.09 6.30
N ARG A 55 -7.09 -9.37 6.17
CA ARG A 55 -6.71 -8.69 4.93
C ARG A 55 -6.12 -9.67 3.93
N ARG A 56 -6.24 -9.36 2.64
CA ARG A 56 -5.67 -10.17 1.55
C ARG A 56 -4.34 -9.61 1.12
N LEU A 57 -3.43 -10.46 0.66
CA LEU A 57 -2.20 -9.98 0.03
C LEU A 57 -2.45 -9.54 -1.43
N VAL A 58 -1.85 -8.43 -1.87
CA VAL A 58 -1.84 -8.03 -3.29
C VAL A 58 -0.82 -8.80 -4.12
N SER A 59 0.20 -9.36 -3.48
CA SER A 59 1.30 -10.11 -4.11
C SER A 59 1.80 -11.20 -3.16
N ALA A 60 2.49 -12.22 -3.69
CA ALA A 60 3.07 -13.27 -2.85
C ALA A 60 4.10 -12.71 -1.85
N ALA A 61 4.19 -13.34 -0.68
CA ALA A 61 5.18 -13.04 0.36
C ALA A 61 5.84 -14.35 0.81
N ARG A 62 7.16 -14.36 0.93
CA ARG A 62 7.90 -15.51 1.47
C ARG A 62 7.90 -15.51 3.00
N SER A 63 8.06 -16.70 3.56
CA SER A 63 8.27 -16.88 5.00
C SER A 63 9.35 -15.94 5.53
N GLY A 64 9.03 -15.19 6.58
CA GLY A 64 9.92 -14.22 7.21
C GLY A 64 9.92 -12.82 6.58
N GLU A 65 9.25 -12.60 5.44
CA GLU A 65 9.12 -11.26 4.88
C GLU A 65 8.27 -10.35 5.78
N PRO A 66 8.72 -9.11 6.05
CA PRO A 66 7.90 -8.10 6.73
C PRO A 66 6.61 -7.80 5.96
N LEU A 67 5.50 -7.78 6.68
CA LEU A 67 4.23 -7.33 6.12
C LEU A 67 4.14 -5.80 6.25
N THR A 68 3.81 -5.17 5.12
CA THR A 68 3.59 -3.72 5.03
C THR A 68 2.23 -3.44 4.41
N ASP A 69 1.73 -2.23 4.61
CA ASP A 69 0.48 -1.73 4.03
C ASP A 69 0.41 -1.93 2.51
N ALA A 70 1.53 -1.73 1.81
CA ALA A 70 1.65 -1.94 0.37
C ALA A 70 1.47 -3.40 -0.07
N ARG A 71 1.66 -4.38 0.83
CA ARG A 71 1.40 -5.80 0.57
C ARG A 71 -0.06 -6.18 0.81
N LEU A 72 -0.86 -5.35 1.49
CA LEU A 72 -2.24 -5.66 1.83
C LEU A 72 -3.23 -5.00 0.87
N ALA A 73 -4.15 -5.79 0.32
CA ALA A 73 -5.30 -5.30 -0.43
C ALA A 73 -6.19 -4.45 0.48
N PRO A 74 -6.90 -3.44 -0.03
CA PRO A 74 -7.79 -2.60 0.78
C PRO A 74 -8.73 -3.43 1.67
N ALA A 75 -8.97 -2.95 2.89
CA ALA A 75 -9.87 -3.63 3.84
C ALA A 75 -11.33 -3.63 3.34
N ASP A 76 -11.71 -2.56 2.66
CA ASP A 76 -13.04 -2.39 2.10
C ASP A 76 -13.11 -3.03 0.69
N PRO A 77 -13.95 -4.07 0.48
CA PRO A 77 -14.14 -4.65 -0.85
C PRO A 77 -14.77 -3.68 -1.86
N ALA A 78 -15.40 -2.60 -1.39
CA ALA A 78 -15.87 -1.50 -2.21
C ALA A 78 -14.74 -0.57 -2.67
N VAL A 79 -13.49 -0.78 -2.25
CA VAL A 79 -12.31 -0.05 -2.72
C VAL A 79 -11.49 -0.93 -3.67
N SER A 80 -10.95 -0.34 -4.72
CA SER A 80 -10.10 -1.02 -5.69
C SER A 80 -8.94 -0.12 -6.12
N SER A 81 -7.79 -0.74 -6.36
CA SER A 81 -6.59 -0.02 -6.80
C SER A 81 -6.48 -0.02 -8.32
N VAL A 82 -6.15 1.13 -8.89
CA VAL A 82 -5.95 1.33 -10.33
C VAL A 82 -4.65 2.07 -10.58
N ALA A 83 -3.90 1.62 -11.58
CA ALA A 83 -2.69 2.29 -12.04
C ALA A 83 -3.07 3.32 -13.12
N ILE A 84 -2.63 4.56 -12.95
CA ILE A 84 -2.90 5.67 -13.87
C ILE A 84 -1.60 6.30 -14.34
N ARG A 85 -1.63 6.83 -15.57
CA ARG A 85 -0.59 7.74 -16.08
C ARG A 85 -1.07 9.17 -15.90
N LEU A 86 -0.21 10.02 -15.33
CA LEU A 86 -0.54 11.43 -15.15
C LEU A 86 -0.34 12.20 -16.46
N ALA A 87 -1.21 13.19 -16.70
CA ALA A 87 -1.09 14.13 -17.83
C ALA A 87 0.14 15.03 -17.70
N ASP A 88 0.55 15.32 -16.48
CA ASP A 88 1.78 16.05 -16.15
C ASP A 88 2.67 15.19 -15.25
N ALA A 89 3.80 14.74 -15.80
CA ALA A 89 4.80 13.96 -15.08
C ALA A 89 5.43 14.73 -13.91
N GLY A 90 5.45 16.06 -13.95
CA GLY A 90 5.99 16.92 -12.90
C GLY A 90 5.24 16.79 -11.57
N VAL A 91 3.95 16.40 -11.61
CA VAL A 91 3.12 16.21 -10.41
C VAL A 91 3.52 14.98 -9.62
N VAL A 92 4.14 13.97 -10.26
CA VAL A 92 4.55 12.71 -9.62
C VAL A 92 5.45 12.96 -8.40
N GLY A 93 6.36 13.94 -8.49
CA GLY A 93 7.27 14.30 -7.39
C GLY A 93 6.59 14.91 -6.16
N LEU A 94 5.34 15.34 -6.29
CA LEU A 94 4.53 15.91 -5.20
C LEU A 94 3.70 14.84 -4.48
N LEU A 95 3.52 13.67 -5.09
CA LEU A 95 2.69 12.60 -4.55
C LEU A 95 3.47 11.72 -3.59
N ARG A 96 2.84 11.37 -2.47
CA ARG A 96 3.36 10.38 -1.52
C ARG A 96 2.30 9.30 -1.27
N PRO A 97 2.70 8.05 -0.98
CA PRO A 97 1.78 7.07 -0.43
C PRO A 97 1.01 7.65 0.76
N GLY A 98 -0.31 7.46 0.77
CA GLY A 98 -1.23 8.03 1.75
C GLY A 98 -1.85 9.38 1.36
N SER A 99 -1.26 10.14 0.42
CA SER A 99 -1.83 11.41 -0.06
C SER A 99 -3.23 11.22 -0.65
N ARG A 100 -4.09 12.23 -0.45
CA ARG A 100 -5.43 12.31 -1.05
C ARG A 100 -5.41 13.14 -2.31
N VAL A 101 -6.09 12.66 -3.35
CA VAL A 101 -6.19 13.32 -4.65
C VAL A 101 -7.59 13.18 -5.22
N ASP A 102 -8.00 14.17 -6.02
CA ASP A 102 -9.12 14.02 -6.94
C ASP A 102 -8.59 13.68 -8.33
N VAL A 103 -9.28 12.82 -9.08
CA VAL A 103 -8.88 12.35 -10.41
C VAL A 103 -9.83 12.92 -11.45
N VAL A 104 -9.26 13.58 -12.46
CA VAL A 104 -10.00 14.27 -13.51
C VAL A 104 -9.63 13.67 -14.87
N GLY A 105 -10.66 13.28 -15.62
CA GLY A 105 -10.55 12.74 -16.97
C GLY A 105 -10.63 13.80 -18.06
N ALA A 106 -10.90 13.35 -19.29
CA ALA A 106 -11.18 14.26 -20.39
C ALA A 106 -12.42 15.11 -20.11
N GLU A 107 -12.54 16.23 -20.84
CA GLU A 107 -13.69 17.15 -20.73
C GLU A 107 -13.95 17.67 -19.30
N SER A 108 -12.91 17.68 -18.45
CA SER A 108 -12.97 18.13 -17.06
C SER A 108 -13.94 17.34 -16.16
N HIS A 109 -14.23 16.08 -16.50
CA HIS A 109 -15.07 15.24 -15.65
C HIS A 109 -14.29 14.68 -14.45
N VAL A 110 -14.83 14.84 -13.24
CA VAL A 110 -14.27 14.24 -12.02
C VAL A 110 -14.62 12.76 -11.99
N LEU A 111 -13.62 11.90 -12.15
CA LEU A 111 -13.78 10.44 -12.17
C LEU A 111 -13.83 9.85 -10.76
N ALA A 112 -13.07 10.44 -9.84
CA ALA A 112 -13.07 10.10 -8.42
C ALA A 112 -12.70 11.33 -7.58
N ALA A 113 -13.37 11.48 -6.44
CA ALA A 113 -12.96 12.42 -5.41
C ALA A 113 -12.38 11.63 -4.22
N ASP A 114 -11.41 12.23 -3.53
CA ASP A 114 -10.75 11.68 -2.33
C ASP A 114 -10.10 10.28 -2.53
N ALA A 115 -9.55 10.02 -3.72
CA ALA A 115 -8.76 8.82 -3.96
C ALA A 115 -7.45 8.88 -3.16
N SER A 116 -6.96 7.73 -2.68
CA SER A 116 -5.71 7.66 -1.92
C SER A 116 -4.58 7.07 -2.76
N VAL A 117 -3.45 7.78 -2.83
CA VAL A 117 -2.23 7.28 -3.47
C VAL A 117 -1.69 6.09 -2.67
N VAL A 118 -1.56 4.94 -3.32
CA VAL A 118 -1.03 3.70 -2.73
C VAL A 118 0.46 3.58 -3.00
N ALA A 119 0.88 3.89 -4.22
CA ALA A 119 2.27 3.82 -4.61
C ALA A 119 2.59 4.78 -5.76
N VAL A 120 3.81 5.27 -5.77
CA VAL A 120 4.39 6.00 -6.89
C VAL A 120 5.53 5.15 -7.44
N ARG A 121 5.51 4.87 -8.76
CA ARG A 121 6.57 4.10 -9.43
C ARG A 121 7.38 5.03 -10.32
N GLU A 122 8.68 4.77 -10.42
CA GLU A 122 9.56 5.46 -11.36
C GLU A 122 9.03 5.25 -12.80
N GLY A 123 8.78 6.33 -13.54
CA GLY A 123 8.22 6.27 -14.90
C GLY A 123 6.73 6.62 -15.04
N GLU A 124 6.22 7.59 -14.26
CA GLU A 124 4.90 8.25 -14.41
C GLU A 124 3.67 7.42 -14.01
N VAL A 125 3.85 6.21 -13.50
CA VAL A 125 2.74 5.37 -13.06
C VAL A 125 2.46 5.60 -11.58
N VAL A 126 1.23 6.03 -11.29
CA VAL A 126 0.73 6.18 -9.93
C VAL A 126 -0.35 5.14 -9.69
N VAL A 127 -0.23 4.40 -8.59
CA VAL A 127 -1.30 3.49 -8.15
C VAL A 127 -2.13 4.24 -7.13
N ILE A 128 -3.41 4.38 -7.40
CA ILE A 128 -4.38 4.99 -6.49
C ILE A 128 -5.42 3.96 -6.07
N SER A 129 -6.01 4.18 -4.91
CA SER A 129 -7.17 3.44 -4.40
C SER A 129 -8.38 4.37 -4.38
N ALA A 130 -9.49 3.88 -4.91
CA ALA A 130 -10.75 4.61 -4.99
C ALA A 130 -11.92 3.62 -4.82
N GLU A 131 -13.14 4.13 -4.64
CA GLU A 131 -14.34 3.31 -4.71
C GLU A 131 -14.35 2.50 -6.03
N ARG A 132 -14.75 1.23 -5.98
CA ARG A 132 -14.65 0.26 -7.08
C ARG A 132 -15.31 0.77 -8.36
N ALA A 133 -16.49 1.38 -8.25
CA ALA A 133 -17.18 1.96 -9.40
C ALA A 133 -16.37 3.10 -10.04
N SER A 134 -15.75 3.95 -9.22
CA SER A 134 -14.86 5.03 -9.67
C SER A 134 -13.54 4.48 -10.24
N ALA A 135 -12.96 3.45 -9.64
CA ALA A 135 -11.77 2.77 -10.16
C ALA A 135 -12.01 2.15 -11.54
N HIS A 136 -13.19 1.58 -11.80
CA HIS A 136 -13.56 1.08 -13.13
C HIS A 136 -13.68 2.21 -14.15
N ARG A 137 -14.29 3.34 -13.79
CA ARG A 137 -14.37 4.53 -14.65
C ARG A 137 -12.98 5.09 -14.98
N ILE A 138 -12.11 5.20 -13.97
CA ILE A 138 -10.72 5.61 -14.13
C ILE A 138 -9.96 4.66 -15.06
N ALA A 139 -10.13 3.35 -14.89
CA ALA A 139 -9.47 2.35 -15.72
C ALA A 139 -9.92 2.46 -17.18
N ALA A 140 -11.22 2.67 -17.43
CA ALA A 140 -11.75 2.89 -18.77
C ALA A 140 -11.19 4.17 -19.39
N GLU A 141 -11.16 5.28 -18.64
CA GLU A 141 -10.66 6.56 -19.14
C GLU A 141 -9.14 6.53 -19.41
N THR A 142 -8.37 5.79 -18.60
CA THR A 142 -6.93 5.61 -18.79
C THR A 142 -6.60 4.97 -20.15
N LEU A 143 -7.53 4.23 -20.75
CA LEU A 143 -7.35 3.68 -22.11
C LEU A 143 -7.42 4.79 -23.18
N ALA A 144 -8.11 5.90 -22.91
CA ALA A 144 -8.23 7.02 -23.83
C ALA A 144 -7.05 7.98 -23.75
N GLY A 145 -6.40 8.10 -22.60
CA GLY A 145 -5.25 8.98 -22.43
C GLY A 145 -4.81 9.18 -20.97
N PRO A 146 -3.82 10.05 -20.73
CA PRO A 146 -3.35 10.35 -19.39
C PRO A 146 -4.36 11.22 -18.62
N LEU A 147 -4.39 11.09 -17.29
CA LEU A 147 -5.36 11.72 -16.41
C LEU A 147 -4.73 12.86 -15.60
N ALA A 148 -5.52 13.88 -15.29
CA ALA A 148 -5.10 14.94 -14.35
C ALA A 148 -5.45 14.55 -12.92
N VAL A 149 -4.67 15.05 -11.96
CA VAL A 149 -4.94 14.90 -10.52
C VAL A 149 -4.90 16.24 -9.82
N ILE A 150 -5.77 16.43 -8.84
CA ILE A 150 -5.80 17.59 -7.96
C ILE A 150 -5.31 17.15 -6.58
N LEU A 151 -4.28 17.80 -6.06
CA LEU A 151 -3.72 17.54 -4.74
C LEU A 151 -4.60 18.21 -3.67
N ARG A 152 -4.77 17.56 -2.51
CA ARG A 152 -5.45 18.13 -1.33
C ARG A 152 -4.48 18.48 -0.22
#